data_AF-A0A7Z9WJN0-F1
#
_entry.id   AF-A0A7Z9WJN0-F1
#
_cell.length_a   1.000
_cell.length_b   1.000
_cell.length_c   1.000
_cell.angle_alpha   90.00
_cell.angle_beta   90.00
_cell.angle_gamma   90.00
#
_symmetry.space_group_name_H-M   'P 1'
#
loop_
_entity.id
_entity.type
_entity.pdbx_description
1 polymer ?
#
loop_
_entity_poly.entity_id
_entity_poly.type
_entity_poly.pdbx_seq_one_letter_code
_entity_poly.pdbx_strand_id
1 'polypeptide(L)' 'MEPVLRVENLAITYETRRGDVKAVRGVSFEVMPGETYGV' A
#
# COMPACT_ATOMS: atom_id res chain seq x y z
N MET A 1 13.27 -8.71 -15.97
CA MET A 1 13.64 -7.89 -14.81
C MET A 1 12.49 -8.01 -13.82
N GLU A 2 12.76 -8.28 -12.56
CA GLU A 2 11.72 -8.47 -11.54
C GLU A 2 11.68 -7.27 -10.58
N PRO A 3 10.51 -6.90 -10.06
CA PRO A 3 10.40 -5.80 -9.10
C PRO A 3 11.09 -6.16 -7.79
N VAL A 4 11.69 -5.16 -7.14
CA VAL A 4 12.29 -5.31 -5.80
C VAL A 4 11.23 -5.24 -4.69
N LEU A 5 10.10 -4.62 -4.97
CA LEU A 5 8.93 -4.58 -4.10
C LEU A 5 7.67 -4.75 -4.95
N ARG A 6 6.79 -5.64 -4.53
CA ARG A 6 5.45 -5.81 -5.10
C ARG A 6 4.44 -5.80 -3.97
N VAL A 7 3.51 -4.85 -4.04
CA VAL A 7 2.40 -4.70 -3.10
C VAL A 7 1.11 -4.99 -3.87
N GLU A 8 0.31 -5.90 -3.33
CA GLU A 8 -0.95 -6.32 -3.94
C GLU A 8 -2.10 -6.10 -2.96
N ASN A 9 -3.10 -5.33 -3.38
CA ASN A 9 -4.37 -5.10 -2.68
C ASN A 9 -4.19 -4.75 -1.19
N LEU A 10 -3.17 -3.95 -0.86
CA LEU A 10 -2.90 -3.57 0.52
C LEU A 10 -4.06 -2.73 1.05
N ALA A 11 -4.70 -3.22 2.11
CA ALA A 11 -5.77 -2.54 2.81
C ALA A 11 -5.45 -2.51 4.31
N ILE A 12 -5.60 -1.34 4.93
CA ILE A 12 -5.36 -1.14 6.35
C ILE A 12 -6.56 -0.42 6.93
N THR A 13 -7.15 -1.00 7.96
CA THR A 13 -8.25 -0.42 8.73
C THR A 13 -7.82 -0.29 10.19
N TYR A 14 -8.06 0.89 10.77
CA TYR A 14 -7.87 1.14 12.19
C TYR A 14 -9.21 1.24 12.89
N GLU A 15 -9.38 0.49 13.97
CA GLU A 15 -10.54 0.62 14.85
C GLU A 15 -10.37 1.86 15.74
N THR A 16 -11.39 2.70 15.79
CA THR A 16 -11.39 3.89 16.67
C THR A 16 -12.68 3.97 17.46
N ARG A 17 -12.70 4.80 18.51
CA ARG A 17 -13.92 5.06 19.30
C ARG A 17 -15.08 5.63 18.48
N ARG A 18 -14.81 6.20 17.30
CA ARG A 18 -15.80 6.79 16.38
C ARG A 18 -16.15 5.86 15.21
N GLY A 19 -15.67 4.61 15.25
CA GLY A 19 -15.81 3.63 14.18
C GLY A 19 -14.52 3.40 13.39
N ASP A 20 -14.62 2.54 12.39
CA ASP A 20 -13.49 2.11 11.59
C ASP A 20 -12.98 3.19 10.63
N VAL A 21 -11.66 3.34 10.57
CA VAL A 21 -10.99 4.23 9.62
C VAL A 21 -10.24 3.37 8.61
N LYS A 22 -10.72 3.36 7.35
CA LYS A 22 -10.03 2.74 6.21
C LYS A 22 -8.87 3.63 5.76
N ALA A 23 -7.71 3.45 6.38
CA ALA A 23 -6.50 4.24 6.17
C ALA A 23 -5.81 3.93 4.84
N VAL A 24 -5.81 2.66 4.42
CA VAL A 24 -5.34 2.26 3.08
C VAL A 24 -6.44 1.43 2.41
N ARG A 25 -6.75 1.73 1.15
CA ARG A 25 -7.97 1.26 0.47
C ARG A 25 -7.68 0.37 -0.74
N GLY A 26 -6.93 -0.72 -0.54
CA GLY A 26 -6.66 -1.71 -1.58
C GLY A 26 -5.71 -1.20 -2.67
N VAL A 27 -4.55 -0.68 -2.26
CA VAL A 27 -3.54 -0.17 -3.19
C VAL A 27 -2.65 -1.30 -3.70
N SER A 28 -2.28 -1.23 -4.98
CA SER A 28 -1.37 -2.18 -5.63
C SER A 28 -0.32 -1.39 -6.41
N PHE A 29 0.95 -1.73 -6.23
CA PHE A 29 2.06 -1.10 -6.94
C PHE A 29 3.30 -1.99 -6.92
N GLU A 30 4.21 -1.72 -7.85
CA GLU A 30 5.52 -2.35 -7.93
C GLU A 30 6.60 -1.26 -7.90
N VAL A 31 7.79 -1.58 -7.40
CA VAL A 31 8.97 -0.72 -7.48
C VAL A 31 10.08 -1.50 -8.16
N MET A 32 10.61 -0.97 -9.25
CA MET A 32 11.67 -1.58 -10.03
C MET A 32 13.06 -1.28 -9.44
N PRO A 33 14.09 -2.10 -9.73
CA PRO A 33 15.46 -1.78 -9.33
C PRO A 33 15.89 -0.38 -9.83
N GLY A 34 16.28 0.50 -8.91
CA GLY A 34 16.73 1.87 -9.21
C GLY A 34 15.62 2.91 -9.36
N GLU A 35 14.35 2.53 -9.15
CA GLU A 35 13.21 3.44 -9.18
C GLU A 35 12.96 4.11 -7.82
N THR A 36 12.63 5.41 -7.83
CA THR A 36 12.13 6.15 -6.66
C THR A 36 10.62 6.30 -6.77
N TYR A 37 9.88 5.78 -5.78
CA TYR A 37 8.43 5.88 -5.70
C TYR A 37 8.01 6.82 -4.56
N GLY A 38 7.11 7.77 -4.84
CA GLY A 38 6.63 8.78 -3.87
C GLY A 38 5.11 8.84 -3.79
N VAL A 39 4.58 9.11 -2.59
CA VAL A 39 3.15 9.16 -2.23
C VAL A 39 2.84 10.37 -1.35
#